data_AF-A0A1H9V1D8-F1
#
_entry.id   AF-A0A1H9V1D8-F1
#
_cell.length_a   1.000
_cell.length_b   1.000
_cell.length_c   1.000
_cell.angle_alpha   90.00
_cell.angle_beta   90.00
_cell.angle_gamma   90.00
#
_symmetry.space_group_name_H-M   'P 1'
#
loop_
_entity.id
_entity.type
_entity.pdbx_description
1 polymer ?
#
loop_
_entity_poly.entity_id
_entity_poly.type
_entity_poly.pdbx_seq_one_letter_code
_entity_poly.pdbx_strand_id
1 'polypeptide(L)'
;MSQNKKVKRYFARKENFYISGIENAPYAEVILPIGDEEYYIEKDVIYSRNASLREKNSIETLDEQGIQNQNILKEKKKLLPGDEICLGDYKITFFEKYIVIEGGDEIQLGEEITLDEIEKPDIPFEGYPIYKRSPRIIYRVPDDQIEIKSPPSKKTMGRDGLAELIVPVLSTAAFTVAMGVFLKRGPYVYMSVGMTAITTIFSVKRFFKDRKKTKEDNKHRNEIFTKYLLKVRRKLINKHNEEKQAYEYISPTTETIIEKINSGSSRLYERNLIDDDFLEVLMGFYDGKSALRIKYGKDEIALEKDDLEKKARAASEEFKKINNIPLSINLRHSNLGLVGSRENVHNKLKRILAQLTFFHSYHDLEIVFIHDYKYEKDFEYTKWYPHLKIHSINISGRIFSESGKETLSSLQQILKERKQVIEEKKQEQIFKPHMLFIIDEPKMVLNHPVMEYLQEDEQNLGFSIIYTTDNEANLPENIHT
;
A
#
# COMPACT_ATOMS: atom_id res chain seq x y z
N MET A 1 -45.93 -2.49 2.87
CA MET A 1 -45.62 -2.73 4.29
C MET A 1 -44.55 -1.74 4.69
N SER A 2 -44.92 -0.74 5.50
CA SER A 2 -44.03 0.30 5.99
C SER A 2 -42.93 -0.35 6.83
N GLN A 3 -41.66 -0.23 6.42
CA GLN A 3 -40.54 -0.52 7.31
C GLN A 3 -40.52 0.60 8.35
N ASN A 4 -41.09 0.35 9.54
CA ASN A 4 -40.90 1.24 10.68
C ASN A 4 -39.40 1.41 10.91
N LYS A 5 -38.94 2.66 10.80
CA LYS A 5 -37.54 3.04 10.84
C LYS A 5 -37.10 2.97 12.30
N LYS A 6 -36.63 1.80 12.76
CA LYS A 6 -36.18 1.62 14.16
C LYS A 6 -35.14 2.67 14.52
N VAL A 7 -35.36 3.37 15.62
CA VAL A 7 -34.47 4.41 16.13
C VAL A 7 -33.25 3.73 16.76
N LYS A 8 -32.04 4.19 16.41
CA LYS A 8 -30.79 3.73 17.03
C LYS A 8 -30.20 4.87 17.86
N ARG A 9 -29.98 4.62 19.15
CA ARG A 9 -29.30 5.55 20.08
C ARG A 9 -28.08 4.90 20.69
N TYR A 10 -27.07 5.71 21.00
CA TYR A 10 -25.78 5.27 21.51
C TYR A 10 -25.56 5.90 22.88
N PHE A 11 -25.16 5.09 23.86
CA PHE A 11 -24.97 5.57 25.22
C PHE A 11 -23.61 5.12 25.76
N ALA A 12 -22.95 5.95 26.57
CA ALA A 12 -21.74 5.55 27.27
C ALA A 12 -22.05 4.39 28.24
N ARG A 13 -21.20 3.36 28.25
CA ARG A 13 -21.39 2.20 29.14
C ARG A 13 -20.91 2.56 30.55
N LYS A 14 -21.84 2.64 31.50
CA LYS A 14 -21.52 2.69 32.94
C LYS A 14 -21.20 1.29 33.46
N GLU A 15 -20.40 1.23 34.53
CA GLU A 15 -20.13 -0.03 35.22
C GLU A 15 -21.42 -0.63 35.77
N ASN A 16 -22.31 0.20 36.33
CA ASN A 16 -23.59 -0.24 36.86
C ASN A 16 -24.71 0.66 36.31
N PHE A 17 -25.80 0.05 35.84
CA PHE A 17 -27.00 0.79 35.40
C PHE A 17 -28.24 -0.11 35.37
N TYR A 18 -29.41 0.51 35.41
CA TYR A 18 -30.72 -0.09 35.41
C TYR A 18 -31.47 0.27 34.13
N ILE A 19 -32.22 -0.71 33.62
CA ILE A 19 -33.20 -0.57 32.56
C ILE A 19 -34.54 -1.00 33.15
N SER A 20 -35.55 -0.14 33.13
CA SER A 20 -36.88 -0.47 33.64
C SER A 20 -37.93 -0.31 32.56
N GLY A 21 -38.93 -1.18 32.58
CA GLY A 21 -40.13 -1.03 31.79
C GLY A 21 -41.22 -0.16 32.44
N ILE A 22 -41.03 0.19 33.70
CA ILE A 22 -41.97 1.01 34.49
C ILE A 22 -41.77 2.48 34.12
N GLU A 23 -42.85 3.14 33.72
CA GLU A 23 -42.86 4.59 33.47
C GLU A 23 -42.45 5.37 34.73
N ASN A 24 -41.56 6.35 34.56
CA ASN A 24 -41.06 7.23 35.62
C ASN A 24 -40.36 6.50 36.80
N ALA A 25 -39.71 5.37 36.56
CA ALA A 25 -38.86 4.73 37.57
C ALA A 25 -37.67 5.64 37.92
N PRO A 26 -37.58 6.17 39.17
CA PRO A 26 -36.58 7.18 39.52
C PRO A 26 -35.14 6.63 39.57
N TYR A 27 -35.00 5.31 39.68
CA TYR A 27 -33.72 4.61 39.73
C TYR A 27 -33.25 4.07 38.37
N ALA A 28 -34.05 4.19 37.31
CA ALA A 28 -33.74 3.61 36.02
C ALA A 28 -33.03 4.62 35.12
N GLU A 29 -31.87 4.24 34.58
CA GLU A 29 -31.16 5.09 33.62
C GLU A 29 -31.75 5.05 32.21
N VAL A 30 -32.41 3.95 31.85
CA VAL A 30 -33.12 3.78 30.58
C VAL A 30 -34.52 3.25 30.83
N ILE A 31 -35.52 3.92 30.25
CA ILE A 31 -36.92 3.50 30.30
C ILE A 31 -37.34 3.05 28.90
N LEU A 32 -37.74 1.78 28.80
CA LEU A 32 -38.22 1.17 27.56
C LEU A 32 -39.66 0.67 27.77
N PRO A 33 -40.59 0.78 26.82
CA PRO A 33 -41.95 0.27 27.00
C PRO A 33 -42.00 -1.27 26.88
N ILE A 34 -41.42 -1.97 27.86
CA ILE A 34 -41.27 -3.43 27.92
C ILE A 34 -42.11 -4.07 29.04
N GLY A 35 -43.08 -3.34 29.59
CA GLY A 35 -43.97 -3.81 30.66
C GLY A 35 -43.33 -3.72 32.04
N ASP A 36 -43.63 -4.65 32.95
CA ASP A 36 -43.10 -4.63 34.33
C ASP A 36 -41.70 -5.30 34.46
N GLU A 37 -40.99 -5.46 33.35
CA GLU A 37 -39.65 -6.08 33.32
C GLU A 37 -38.57 -5.06 33.74
N GLU A 38 -37.64 -5.51 34.58
CA GLU A 38 -36.51 -4.70 35.00
C GLU A 38 -35.20 -5.46 34.85
N TYR A 39 -34.15 -4.76 34.42
CA TYR A 39 -32.82 -5.30 34.24
C TYR A 39 -31.81 -4.43 34.97
N TYR A 40 -30.92 -5.07 35.71
CA TYR A 40 -29.79 -4.42 36.36
C TYR A 40 -28.50 -5.01 35.80
N ILE A 41 -27.59 -4.15 35.36
CA ILE A 41 -26.29 -4.56 34.85
C ILE A 41 -25.25 -4.13 35.88
N GLU A 42 -24.45 -5.07 36.35
CA GLU A 42 -23.30 -4.84 37.24
C GLU A 42 -22.04 -5.37 36.54
N LYS A 43 -21.18 -4.46 36.11
CA LYS A 43 -19.99 -4.73 35.27
C LYS A 43 -20.37 -5.44 33.96
N ASP A 44 -20.11 -6.74 33.92
CA ASP A 44 -20.44 -7.63 32.81
C ASP A 44 -21.58 -8.58 33.17
N VAL A 45 -22.21 -8.47 34.33
CA VAL A 45 -23.27 -9.38 34.77
C VAL A 45 -24.62 -8.70 34.62
N ILE A 46 -25.54 -9.34 33.90
CA ILE A 46 -26.93 -8.90 33.87
C ILE A 46 -27.76 -9.68 34.89
N TYR A 47 -28.65 -8.96 35.56
CA TYR A 47 -29.66 -9.44 36.48
C TYR A 47 -31.02 -9.00 35.98
N SER A 48 -32.03 -9.86 36.11
CA SER A 48 -33.40 -9.55 35.67
C SER A 48 -34.42 -9.77 36.78
N ARG A 49 -35.45 -8.93 36.81
CA ARG A 49 -36.60 -8.99 37.69
C ARG A 49 -37.87 -8.98 36.86
N ASN A 50 -38.79 -9.90 37.15
CA ASN A 50 -40.05 -10.14 36.40
C ASN A 50 -39.92 -10.52 34.91
N ALA A 51 -38.70 -10.57 34.35
CA ALA A 51 -38.47 -10.95 32.97
C ALA A 51 -38.49 -12.48 32.74
N SER A 52 -38.98 -12.89 31.58
CA SER A 52 -38.74 -14.24 31.03
C SER A 52 -37.66 -14.12 29.96
N LEU A 53 -36.43 -14.58 30.23
CA LEU A 53 -35.39 -14.67 29.19
C LEU A 53 -35.88 -15.63 28.10
N ARG A 54 -36.49 -15.08 27.04
CA ARG A 54 -36.98 -15.87 25.92
C ARG A 54 -35.77 -16.42 25.18
N GLU A 55 -35.52 -17.72 25.36
CA GLU A 55 -34.51 -18.48 24.65
C GLU A 55 -34.69 -18.34 23.14
N LYS A 56 -33.85 -17.50 22.53
CA LYS A 56 -33.46 -17.63 21.12
C LYS A 56 -32.05 -17.07 20.92
N ASN A 57 -31.10 -17.81 21.50
CA ASN A 57 -29.80 -18.20 20.93
C ASN A 57 -28.77 -18.40 22.06
N SER A 58 -28.53 -19.69 22.35
CA SER A 58 -27.27 -20.28 22.83
C SER A 58 -26.47 -19.48 23.86
N ILE A 59 -26.71 -19.68 25.15
CA ILE A 59 -25.63 -19.64 26.17
C ILE A 59 -25.98 -20.65 27.27
N GLU A 60 -24.99 -21.47 27.65
CA GLU A 60 -25.05 -22.59 28.61
C GLU A 60 -25.27 -22.14 30.07
N THR A 61 -26.03 -22.96 30.80
CA THR A 61 -26.46 -22.82 32.20
C THR A 61 -25.42 -23.31 33.20
N LEU A 62 -25.31 -22.65 34.36
CA LEU A 62 -24.65 -23.18 35.58
C LEU A 62 -25.47 -22.80 36.82
N ASP A 63 -25.65 -23.78 37.72
CA ASP A 63 -26.56 -23.82 38.86
C ASP A 63 -26.16 -23.01 40.11
N GLU A 64 -27.17 -22.87 40.98
CA GLU A 64 -27.38 -22.06 42.19
C GLU A 64 -26.34 -22.08 43.34
N GLN A 65 -26.27 -20.97 44.11
CA GLN A 65 -26.67 -20.90 45.54
C GLN A 65 -26.42 -19.51 46.19
N GLY A 66 -27.46 -18.93 46.85
CA GLY A 66 -27.33 -18.29 48.19
C GLY A 66 -27.40 -16.75 48.39
N ILE A 67 -28.62 -16.19 48.51
CA ILE A 67 -29.22 -15.33 49.60
C ILE A 67 -28.37 -14.15 50.18
N GLN A 68 -28.79 -12.86 50.29
CA GLN A 68 -29.92 -12.32 51.08
C GLN A 68 -30.09 -10.78 50.87
N ASN A 69 -31.27 -10.35 50.41
CA ASN A 69 -32.05 -9.16 50.81
C ASN A 69 -32.89 -8.64 49.63
N GLN A 70 -34.20 -8.85 49.76
CA GLN A 70 -35.32 -8.20 49.06
C GLN A 70 -35.25 -8.12 47.52
N ASN A 71 -36.04 -9.02 46.91
CA ASN A 71 -36.46 -9.10 45.50
C ASN A 71 -35.56 -9.88 44.54
N ILE A 72 -35.76 -11.20 44.58
CA ILE A 72 -35.62 -12.22 43.52
C ILE A 72 -35.04 -11.69 42.19
N LEU A 73 -33.72 -11.84 42.01
CA LEU A 73 -33.02 -11.79 40.74
C LEU A 73 -32.87 -13.24 40.25
N LYS A 74 -33.45 -13.60 39.11
CA LYS A 74 -33.60 -15.02 38.72
C LYS A 74 -32.42 -15.62 37.95
N GLU A 75 -31.59 -14.83 37.26
CA GLU A 75 -30.47 -15.38 36.47
C GLU A 75 -29.26 -14.43 36.47
N LYS A 76 -28.03 -14.99 36.54
CA LYS A 76 -26.75 -14.28 36.39
C LYS A 76 -26.11 -14.71 35.07
N LYS A 77 -25.75 -13.74 34.21
CA LYS A 77 -25.06 -14.04 32.95
C LYS A 77 -23.95 -13.02 32.68
N LYS A 78 -22.76 -13.51 32.29
CA LYS A 78 -21.63 -12.66 31.90
C LYS A 78 -21.77 -12.23 30.43
N LEU A 79 -21.63 -10.94 30.16
CA LEU A 79 -21.71 -10.29 28.86
C LEU A 79 -20.30 -10.18 28.25
N LEU A 80 -20.18 -10.54 26.99
CA LEU A 80 -19.01 -10.28 26.16
C LEU A 80 -19.28 -9.06 25.25
N PRO A 81 -18.24 -8.31 24.85
CA PRO A 81 -18.39 -7.25 23.86
C PRO A 81 -18.96 -7.81 22.54
N GLY A 82 -20.05 -7.23 22.06
CA GLY A 82 -20.82 -7.68 20.91
C GLY A 82 -22.08 -8.47 21.26
N ASP A 83 -22.30 -8.81 22.54
CA ASP A 83 -23.51 -9.52 22.96
C ASP A 83 -24.77 -8.67 22.76
N GLU A 84 -25.85 -9.34 22.35
CA GLU A 84 -27.12 -8.72 22.02
C GLU A 84 -28.24 -9.26 22.93
N ILE A 85 -29.05 -8.34 23.46
CA ILE A 85 -30.24 -8.65 24.25
C ILE A 85 -31.46 -8.09 23.53
N CYS A 86 -32.47 -8.94 23.30
CA CYS A 86 -33.73 -8.53 22.69
C CYS A 86 -34.82 -8.41 23.76
N LEU A 87 -35.34 -7.20 23.94
CA LEU A 87 -36.40 -6.82 24.89
C LEU A 87 -37.62 -6.33 24.10
N GLY A 88 -38.55 -7.23 23.77
CA GLY A 88 -39.70 -6.89 22.93
C GLY A 88 -39.27 -6.38 21.54
N ASP A 89 -39.65 -5.15 21.19
CA ASP A 89 -39.25 -4.49 19.93
C ASP A 89 -37.87 -3.82 19.96
N TYR A 90 -37.24 -3.79 21.15
CA TYR A 90 -35.95 -3.18 21.42
C TYR A 90 -34.85 -4.24 21.42
N LYS A 91 -33.69 -3.85 20.91
CA LYS A 91 -32.47 -4.64 20.85
C LYS A 91 -31.34 -3.82 21.45
N ILE A 92 -30.66 -4.38 22.43
CA ILE A 92 -29.54 -3.73 23.11
C ILE A 92 -28.27 -4.51 22.79
N THR A 93 -27.26 -3.84 22.24
CA THR A 93 -25.95 -4.42 21.95
C THR A 93 -24.90 -3.82 22.89
N PHE A 94 -24.12 -4.66 23.55
CA PHE A 94 -23.15 -4.25 24.56
C PHE A 94 -21.74 -4.21 23.99
N PHE A 95 -21.06 -3.07 24.06
CA PHE A 95 -19.62 -2.95 23.74
C PHE A 95 -18.82 -2.62 24.99
N GLU A 96 -17.48 -2.60 24.91
CA GLU A 96 -16.64 -2.28 26.07
C GLU A 96 -16.87 -0.86 26.62
N LYS A 97 -17.11 0.12 25.74
CA LYS A 97 -17.20 1.55 26.11
C LYS A 97 -18.58 2.17 25.95
N TYR A 98 -19.47 1.52 25.21
CA TYR A 98 -20.79 2.03 24.89
C TYR A 98 -21.81 0.91 24.74
N ILE A 99 -23.08 1.26 24.78
CA ILE A 99 -24.20 0.38 24.45
C ILE A 99 -25.00 1.00 23.32
N VAL A 100 -25.60 0.15 22.49
CA VAL A 100 -26.46 0.56 21.37
C VAL A 100 -27.86 0.06 21.64
N ILE A 101 -28.84 0.95 21.66
CA ILE A 101 -30.25 0.60 21.80
C ILE A 101 -30.94 0.86 20.46
N GLU A 102 -31.48 -0.20 19.87
CA GLU A 102 -32.21 -0.19 18.60
C GLU A 102 -33.66 -0.62 18.85
N GLY A 103 -34.64 0.26 18.68
CA GLY A 103 -36.02 -0.11 19.00
C GLY A 103 -37.08 0.82 18.45
N GLY A 104 -38.31 0.66 18.94
CA GLY A 104 -39.50 1.42 18.51
C GLY A 104 -39.34 2.94 18.65
N ASP A 105 -40.37 3.69 18.22
CA ASP A 105 -40.31 5.15 18.08
C ASP A 105 -40.08 5.92 19.42
N GLU A 106 -40.21 5.26 20.57
CA GLU A 106 -40.04 5.87 21.91
C GLU A 106 -38.93 5.17 22.72
N ILE A 107 -37.83 5.90 23.00
CA ILE A 107 -36.82 5.56 24.01
C ILE A 107 -36.77 6.74 24.97
N GLN A 108 -37.15 6.52 26.23
CA GLN A 108 -37.14 7.54 27.27
C GLN A 108 -35.91 7.35 28.16
N LEU A 109 -35.27 8.46 28.53
CA LEU A 109 -34.17 8.46 29.50
C LEU A 109 -34.77 8.79 30.88
N GLY A 110 -34.21 8.20 31.94
CA GLY A 110 -34.65 8.47 33.31
C GLY A 110 -34.53 9.95 33.68
N GLU A 111 -35.43 10.46 34.52
CA GLU A 111 -35.44 11.88 34.88
C GLU A 111 -34.35 12.26 35.90
N GLU A 112 -33.96 11.33 36.79
CA GLU A 112 -33.01 11.60 37.89
C GLU A 112 -31.59 11.07 37.62
N ILE A 113 -31.44 9.99 36.85
CA ILE A 113 -30.15 9.38 36.51
C ILE A 113 -30.21 9.00 35.04
N THR A 114 -29.30 9.53 34.21
CA THR A 114 -29.27 9.23 32.76
C THR A 114 -27.98 8.54 32.37
N LEU A 115 -28.04 7.69 31.34
CA LEU A 115 -26.84 7.36 30.57
C LEU A 115 -26.50 8.53 29.65
N ASP A 116 -25.22 8.87 29.55
CA ASP A 116 -24.77 9.92 28.64
C ASP A 116 -24.96 9.44 27.20
N GLU A 117 -25.87 10.09 26.46
CA GLU A 117 -26.03 9.86 25.03
C GLU A 117 -24.76 10.36 24.33
N ILE A 118 -24.14 9.46 23.56
CA ILE A 118 -22.94 9.77 22.78
C ILE A 118 -23.32 9.89 21.31
N GLU A 119 -22.59 10.72 20.56
CA GLU A 119 -22.67 10.66 19.10
C GLU A 119 -22.32 9.24 18.63
N LYS A 120 -22.92 8.81 17.52
CA LYS A 120 -22.62 7.51 16.91
C LYS A 120 -21.10 7.35 16.84
N PRO A 121 -20.51 6.39 17.56
CA PRO A 121 -19.08 6.13 17.43
C PRO A 121 -18.83 5.76 15.97
N ASP A 122 -17.82 6.37 15.35
CA ASP A 122 -17.40 6.01 14.00
C ASP A 122 -17.04 4.52 14.05
N ILE A 123 -17.84 3.68 13.40
CA ILE A 123 -17.59 2.25 13.31
C ILE A 123 -16.66 2.09 12.11
N PRO A 124 -15.34 1.89 12.31
CA PRO A 124 -14.39 1.91 11.21
C PRO A 124 -14.59 0.72 10.26
N PHE A 125 -15.09 -0.42 10.76
CA PHE A 125 -15.32 -1.64 9.99
C PHE A 125 -16.42 -2.52 10.59
N GLU A 126 -16.98 -3.40 9.77
CA GLU A 126 -17.99 -4.39 10.19
C GLU A 126 -17.42 -5.37 11.23
N GLY A 127 -18.08 -5.51 12.38
CA GLY A 127 -17.62 -6.38 13.48
C GLY A 127 -16.67 -5.73 14.50
N TYR A 128 -16.49 -4.39 14.46
CA TYR A 128 -15.77 -3.64 15.51
C TYR A 128 -16.30 -3.97 16.92
N PRO A 129 -15.44 -4.14 17.94
CA PRO A 129 -13.99 -3.90 17.95
C PRO A 129 -13.13 -5.06 17.46
N ILE A 130 -13.72 -6.20 17.10
CA ILE A 130 -12.97 -7.41 16.75
C ILE A 130 -12.45 -7.28 15.32
N TYR A 131 -11.18 -6.88 15.19
CA TYR A 131 -10.54 -6.80 13.88
C TYR A 131 -10.21 -8.20 13.33
N LYS A 132 -10.75 -8.51 12.14
CA LYS A 132 -10.40 -9.71 11.38
C LYS A 132 -9.63 -9.30 10.13
N ARG A 133 -8.45 -9.89 9.93
CA ARG A 133 -7.64 -9.65 8.74
C ARG A 133 -8.42 -10.04 7.49
N SER A 134 -8.46 -9.12 6.53
CA SER A 134 -9.01 -9.39 5.20
C SER A 134 -7.94 -10.05 4.32
N PRO A 135 -8.34 -10.82 3.29
CA PRO A 135 -7.41 -11.29 2.28
C PRO A 135 -6.63 -10.12 1.65
N ARG A 136 -5.31 -10.25 1.58
CA ARG A 136 -4.40 -9.23 1.05
C ARG A 136 -4.48 -9.16 -0.47
N ILE A 137 -4.51 -7.95 -1.01
CA ILE A 137 -4.36 -7.70 -2.46
C ILE A 137 -2.87 -7.44 -2.75
N ILE A 138 -2.29 -8.21 -3.68
CA ILE A 138 -0.88 -8.08 -4.06
C ILE A 138 -0.78 -7.33 -5.38
N TYR A 139 -0.16 -6.14 -5.35
CA TYR A 139 0.21 -5.40 -6.54
C TYR A 139 1.62 -5.79 -6.96
N ARG A 140 1.82 -6.07 -8.25
CA ARG A 140 3.13 -6.41 -8.81
C ARG A 140 3.60 -5.28 -9.71
N VAL A 141 4.86 -4.92 -9.58
CA VAL A 141 5.52 -3.97 -10.49
C VAL A 141 5.59 -4.63 -11.87
N PRO A 142 5.07 -3.99 -12.94
CA PRO A 142 5.08 -4.56 -14.28
C PRO A 142 6.52 -4.68 -14.80
N ASP A 143 6.88 -5.85 -15.32
CA ASP A 143 8.19 -6.15 -15.92
C ASP A 143 8.11 -6.31 -17.46
N ASP A 144 7.04 -5.77 -18.05
CA ASP A 144 6.74 -5.87 -19.47
C ASP A 144 7.89 -5.37 -20.37
N GLN A 145 8.17 -6.11 -21.45
CA GLN A 145 9.04 -5.66 -22.52
C GLN A 145 8.22 -5.06 -23.67
N ILE A 146 8.49 -3.80 -24.02
CA ILE A 146 7.82 -3.10 -25.13
C ILE A 146 8.83 -2.79 -26.22
N GLU A 147 8.61 -3.31 -27.42
CA GLU A 147 9.44 -3.02 -28.59
C GLU A 147 8.86 -1.87 -29.43
N ILE A 148 9.68 -0.88 -29.72
CA ILE A 148 9.38 0.22 -30.63
C ILE A 148 10.05 -0.05 -31.97
N LYS A 149 9.26 -0.40 -32.99
CA LYS A 149 9.72 -0.55 -34.38
C LYS A 149 10.27 0.78 -34.94
N SER A 150 11.34 0.69 -35.71
CA SER A 150 11.91 1.80 -36.47
C SER A 150 10.96 2.24 -37.60
N PRO A 151 10.99 3.52 -38.01
CA PRO A 151 10.19 3.98 -39.14
C PRO A 151 10.63 3.27 -40.45
N PRO A 152 9.71 3.00 -41.40
CA PRO A 152 10.08 2.57 -42.75
C PRO A 152 11.07 3.57 -43.36
N SER A 153 11.94 3.21 -44.29
CA SER A 153 12.89 4.17 -44.89
C SER A 153 12.22 5.29 -45.69
N LYS A 154 12.85 6.46 -45.78
CA LYS A 154 12.32 7.61 -46.53
C LYS A 154 12.47 7.36 -48.02
N LYS A 155 11.40 7.54 -48.80
CA LYS A 155 11.50 7.42 -50.27
C LYS A 155 12.21 8.66 -50.81
N THR A 156 13.37 8.47 -51.41
CA THR A 156 14.11 9.51 -52.16
C THR A 156 13.99 9.24 -53.66
N MET A 157 14.02 10.30 -54.47
CA MET A 157 14.21 10.14 -55.92
C MET A 157 15.68 9.73 -56.11
N GLY A 158 15.93 8.44 -56.30
CA GLY A 158 17.27 7.91 -56.48
C GLY A 158 17.98 8.49 -57.71
N ARG A 159 19.31 8.40 -57.74
CA ARG A 159 20.13 8.75 -58.92
C ARG A 159 19.65 8.01 -60.18
N ASP A 160 19.11 6.81 -60.01
CA ASP A 160 18.52 6.00 -61.09
C ASP A 160 17.28 6.65 -61.70
N GLY A 161 16.44 7.32 -60.91
CA GLY A 161 15.28 8.05 -61.43
C GLY A 161 15.65 9.31 -62.21
N LEU A 162 16.78 9.94 -61.86
CA LEU A 162 17.34 11.06 -62.63
C LEU A 162 18.03 10.56 -63.92
N ALA A 163 18.74 9.43 -63.85
CA ALA A 163 19.32 8.80 -65.03
C ALA A 163 18.23 8.33 -66.01
N GLU A 164 17.18 7.67 -65.52
CA GLU A 164 16.05 7.21 -66.34
C GLU A 164 15.27 8.37 -66.99
N LEU A 165 15.32 9.56 -66.40
CA LEU A 165 14.75 10.79 -66.95
C LEU A 165 15.61 11.41 -68.06
N ILE A 166 16.93 11.44 -67.84
CA ILE A 166 17.90 12.16 -68.68
C ILE A 166 18.38 11.28 -69.86
N VAL A 167 18.59 9.99 -69.64
CA VAL A 167 19.15 9.06 -70.63
C VAL A 167 18.32 9.01 -71.93
N PRO A 168 16.97 8.90 -71.91
CA PRO A 168 16.19 8.87 -73.15
C PRO A 168 16.25 10.18 -73.95
N VAL A 169 16.26 11.33 -73.26
CA VAL A 169 16.35 12.65 -73.88
C VAL A 169 17.74 12.88 -74.49
N LEU A 170 18.81 12.53 -73.76
CA LEU A 170 20.17 12.64 -74.29
C LEU A 170 20.42 11.66 -75.45
N SER A 171 19.90 10.43 -75.35
CA SER A 171 20.05 9.42 -76.39
C SER A 171 19.34 9.82 -77.69
N THR A 172 18.10 10.33 -77.60
CA THR A 172 17.34 10.80 -78.77
C THR A 172 17.91 12.09 -79.37
N ALA A 173 18.43 13.01 -78.54
CA ALA A 173 19.14 14.20 -79.00
C ALA A 173 20.45 13.85 -79.72
N ALA A 174 21.27 12.96 -79.15
CA ALA A 174 22.51 12.48 -79.78
C ALA A 174 22.24 11.76 -81.10
N PHE A 175 21.20 10.91 -81.14
CA PHE A 175 20.75 10.24 -82.36
C PHE A 175 20.30 11.24 -83.44
N THR A 176 19.59 12.31 -83.05
CA THR A 176 19.16 13.38 -83.97
C THR A 176 20.36 14.12 -84.58
N VAL A 177 21.37 14.47 -83.75
CA VAL A 177 22.61 15.12 -84.22
C VAL A 177 23.39 14.21 -85.17
N ALA A 178 23.57 12.93 -84.80
CA ALA A 178 24.24 11.95 -85.64
C ALA A 178 23.53 11.76 -86.99
N MET A 179 22.21 11.62 -86.99
CA MET A 179 21.41 11.47 -88.21
C MET A 179 21.52 12.70 -89.13
N GLY A 180 21.54 13.91 -88.56
CA GLY A 180 21.69 15.17 -89.31
C GLY A 180 23.07 15.34 -89.96
N VAL A 181 24.14 14.91 -89.28
CA VAL A 181 25.52 15.02 -89.77
C VAL A 181 25.85 13.91 -90.78
N PHE A 182 25.46 12.67 -90.53
CA PHE A 182 25.87 11.51 -91.34
C PHE A 182 24.99 11.25 -92.56
N LEU A 183 23.66 11.35 -92.45
CA LEU A 183 22.76 10.95 -93.55
C LEU A 183 22.37 12.08 -94.50
N LYS A 184 22.62 13.36 -94.16
CA LYS A 184 22.30 14.56 -94.96
C LYS A 184 20.89 14.58 -95.60
N ARG A 185 19.92 13.88 -95.00
CA ARG A 185 18.52 13.84 -95.47
C ARG A 185 17.65 14.77 -94.62
N GLY A 186 17.31 15.94 -95.16
CA GLY A 186 16.52 16.98 -94.47
C GLY A 186 15.19 16.50 -93.84
N PRO A 187 14.36 15.66 -94.50
CA PRO A 187 13.05 15.27 -93.97
C PRO A 187 13.10 14.47 -92.65
N TYR A 188 14.12 13.63 -92.48
CA TYR A 188 14.24 12.76 -91.29
C TYR A 188 14.66 13.53 -90.03
N VAL A 189 15.38 14.64 -90.20
CA VAL A 189 15.78 15.53 -89.10
C VAL A 189 14.56 16.22 -88.49
N TYR A 190 13.58 16.64 -89.31
CA TYR A 190 12.33 17.22 -88.80
C TYR A 190 11.50 16.20 -87.99
N MET A 191 11.45 14.93 -88.42
CA MET A 191 10.78 13.86 -87.67
C MET A 191 11.47 13.56 -86.33
N SER A 192 12.81 13.51 -86.29
CA SER A 192 13.56 13.21 -85.06
C SER A 192 13.50 14.36 -84.04
N VAL A 193 13.45 15.61 -84.52
CA VAL A 193 13.21 16.78 -83.65
C VAL A 193 11.82 16.71 -83.01
N GLY A 194 10.78 16.34 -83.78
CA GLY A 194 9.43 16.12 -83.25
C GLY A 194 9.38 15.03 -82.19
N MET A 195 10.06 13.90 -82.42
CA MET A 195 10.15 12.79 -81.47
C MET A 195 10.89 13.17 -80.17
N THR A 196 11.97 13.95 -80.29
CA THR A 196 12.74 14.46 -79.14
C THR A 196 11.90 15.44 -78.31
N ALA A 197 11.11 16.30 -78.95
CA ALA A 197 10.19 17.22 -78.26
C ALA A 197 9.11 16.45 -77.46
N ILE A 198 8.49 15.44 -78.07
CA ILE A 198 7.50 14.58 -77.41
C ILE A 198 8.14 13.84 -76.21
N THR A 199 9.31 13.23 -76.41
CA THR A 199 10.05 12.51 -75.36
C THR A 199 10.38 13.43 -74.19
N THR A 200 10.81 14.66 -74.46
CA THR A 200 11.11 15.66 -73.43
C THR A 200 9.86 16.03 -72.61
N ILE A 201 8.71 16.26 -73.28
CA ILE A 201 7.44 16.57 -72.59
C ILE A 201 6.99 15.40 -71.69
N PHE A 202 7.10 14.16 -72.17
CA PHE A 202 6.77 12.97 -71.37
C PHE A 202 7.72 12.80 -70.18
N SER A 203 9.03 13.00 -70.37
CA SER A 203 10.02 12.99 -69.29
C SER A 203 9.67 14.03 -68.23
N VAL A 204 9.40 15.28 -68.60
CA VAL A 204 9.03 16.33 -67.65
C VAL A 204 7.74 15.97 -66.90
N LYS A 205 6.70 15.50 -67.60
CA LYS A 205 5.45 15.04 -66.96
C LYS A 205 5.70 13.90 -65.97
N ARG A 206 6.53 12.92 -66.34
CA ARG A 206 6.92 11.79 -65.48
C ARG A 206 7.65 12.28 -64.23
N PHE A 207 8.59 13.21 -64.37
CA PHE A 207 9.30 13.81 -63.23
C PHE A 207 8.36 14.48 -62.22
N PHE A 208 7.41 15.31 -62.69
CA PHE A 208 6.44 15.93 -61.80
C PHE A 208 5.50 14.91 -61.14
N LYS A 209 5.09 13.87 -61.86
CA LYS A 209 4.28 12.77 -61.33
C LYS A 209 5.02 11.98 -60.25
N ASP A 210 6.27 11.61 -60.51
CA ASP A 210 7.10 10.84 -59.57
C ASP A 210 7.47 11.68 -58.35
N ARG A 211 7.71 12.99 -58.53
CA ARG A 211 7.89 13.93 -57.42
C ARG A 211 6.63 14.05 -56.56
N LYS A 212 5.45 14.15 -57.18
CA LYS A 212 4.17 14.18 -56.46
C LYS A 212 3.91 12.87 -55.72
N LYS A 213 4.11 11.72 -56.37
CA LYS A 213 3.96 10.39 -55.77
C LYS A 213 4.92 10.18 -54.60
N THR A 214 6.19 10.58 -54.73
CA THR A 214 7.18 10.51 -53.64
C THR A 214 6.77 11.38 -52.45
N LYS A 215 6.20 12.57 -52.70
CA LYS A 215 5.67 13.43 -51.64
C LYS A 215 4.45 12.81 -50.95
N GLU A 216 3.52 12.23 -51.70
CA GLU A 216 2.33 11.54 -51.19
C GLU A 216 2.71 10.29 -50.37
N ASP A 217 3.61 9.46 -50.88
CA ASP A 217 4.12 8.27 -50.18
C ASP A 217 4.81 8.64 -48.87
N ASN A 218 5.65 9.68 -48.86
CA ASN A 218 6.31 10.17 -47.64
C ASN A 218 5.31 10.80 -46.65
N LYS A 219 4.26 11.46 -47.13
CA LYS A 219 3.17 11.95 -46.27
C LYS A 219 2.41 10.79 -45.64
N HIS A 220 2.04 9.79 -46.43
CA HIS A 220 1.36 8.59 -45.95
C HIS A 220 2.20 7.80 -44.95
N ARG A 221 3.51 7.64 -45.21
CA ARG A 221 4.50 7.09 -44.27
C ARG A 221 4.48 7.81 -42.93
N ASN A 222 4.50 9.14 -42.94
CA ASN A 222 4.45 9.95 -41.73
C ASN A 222 3.13 9.77 -40.97
N GLU A 223 1.99 9.77 -41.67
CA GLU A 223 0.67 9.57 -41.06
C GLU A 223 0.55 8.19 -40.39
N ILE A 224 0.96 7.11 -41.08
CA ILE A 224 0.90 5.74 -40.54
C ILE A 224 1.82 5.62 -39.33
N PHE A 225 3.08 6.04 -39.46
CA PHE A 225 4.04 5.88 -38.38
C PHE A 225 3.71 6.76 -37.18
N THR A 226 3.18 7.96 -37.39
CA THR A 226 2.69 8.82 -36.30
C THR A 226 1.53 8.15 -35.57
N LYS A 227 0.55 7.56 -36.28
CA LYS A 227 -0.55 6.79 -35.66
C LYS A 227 -0.03 5.60 -34.86
N TYR A 228 0.95 4.87 -35.40
CA TYR A 228 1.62 3.78 -34.70
C TYR A 228 2.30 4.28 -33.41
N LEU A 229 3.10 5.35 -33.50
CA LEU A 229 3.81 5.91 -32.35
C LEU A 229 2.85 6.40 -31.27
N LEU A 230 1.71 7.00 -31.64
CA LEU A 230 0.66 7.38 -30.69
C LEU A 230 0.08 6.16 -29.95
N LYS A 231 -0.15 5.05 -30.65
CA LYS A 231 -0.64 3.80 -30.02
C LYS A 231 0.39 3.24 -29.05
N VAL A 232 1.66 3.21 -29.43
CA VAL A 232 2.77 2.77 -28.57
C VAL A 232 2.92 3.67 -27.35
N ARG A 233 2.89 5.00 -27.54
CA ARG A 233 2.97 5.98 -26.45
C ARG A 233 1.84 5.81 -25.45
N ARG A 234 0.60 5.59 -25.89
CA ARG A 234 -0.52 5.28 -24.98
C ARG A 234 -0.26 4.01 -24.17
N LYS A 235 0.26 2.96 -24.80
CA LYS A 235 0.62 1.72 -24.10
C LYS A 235 1.70 1.96 -23.03
N LEU A 236 2.73 2.74 -23.38
CA LEU A 236 3.81 3.10 -22.45
C LEU A 236 3.28 3.92 -21.27
N ILE A 237 2.43 4.92 -21.51
CA ILE A 237 1.81 5.73 -20.45
C ILE A 237 1.01 4.85 -19.49
N ASN A 238 0.17 3.94 -20.01
CA ASN A 238 -0.62 3.06 -19.17
C ASN A 238 0.27 2.17 -18.30
N LYS A 239 1.30 1.55 -18.89
CA LYS A 239 2.23 0.70 -18.15
C LYS A 239 3.07 1.46 -17.14
N HIS A 240 3.46 2.68 -17.45
CA HIS A 240 4.19 3.54 -16.53
C HIS A 240 3.29 3.98 -15.35
N ASN A 241 2.01 4.24 -15.60
CA ASN A 241 1.04 4.52 -14.55
C ASN A 241 0.76 3.29 -13.68
N GLU A 242 0.66 2.09 -14.27
CA GLU A 242 0.56 0.82 -13.54
C GLU A 242 1.78 0.63 -12.62
N GLU A 243 2.99 0.91 -13.11
CA GLU A 243 4.22 0.86 -12.32
C GLU A 243 4.18 1.83 -11.14
N LYS A 244 3.82 3.09 -11.40
CA LYS A 244 3.71 4.12 -10.35
C LYS A 244 2.67 3.73 -9.29
N GLN A 245 1.50 3.24 -9.71
CA GLN A 245 0.45 2.78 -8.81
C GLN A 245 0.91 1.57 -7.97
N ALA A 246 1.68 0.66 -8.56
CA ALA A 246 2.24 -0.47 -7.81
C ALA A 246 3.19 0.03 -6.71
N TYR A 247 4.11 0.95 -7.01
CA TYR A 247 5.00 1.53 -6.01
C TYR A 247 4.26 2.27 -4.89
N GLU A 248 3.30 3.14 -5.24
CA GLU A 248 2.48 3.87 -4.26
C GLU A 248 1.64 2.92 -3.39
N TYR A 249 1.18 1.80 -3.96
CA TYR A 249 0.44 0.79 -3.20
C TYR A 249 1.34 0.02 -2.23
N ILE A 250 2.50 -0.46 -2.69
CA ILE A 250 3.43 -1.28 -1.88
C ILE A 250 3.99 -0.47 -0.70
N SER A 251 4.35 0.80 -0.95
CA SER A 251 5.00 1.67 0.02
C SER A 251 4.25 3.01 0.15
N PRO A 252 3.09 3.03 0.83
CA PRO A 252 2.33 4.26 1.03
C PRO A 252 3.09 5.24 1.95
N THR A 253 2.86 6.53 1.74
CA THR A 253 3.41 7.56 2.63
C THR A 253 2.71 7.55 3.99
N THR A 254 3.29 8.22 4.98
CA THR A 254 2.69 8.34 6.32
C THR A 254 1.29 8.96 6.25
N GLU A 255 1.08 9.94 5.38
CA GLU A 255 -0.22 10.59 5.20
C GLU A 255 -1.27 9.60 4.67
N THR A 256 -0.90 8.78 3.68
CA THR A 256 -1.75 7.72 3.16
C THR A 256 -2.05 6.65 4.21
N ILE A 257 -1.09 6.33 5.10
CA ILE A 257 -1.33 5.41 6.22
C ILE A 257 -2.39 5.99 7.16
N ILE A 258 -2.29 7.26 7.53
CA ILE A 258 -3.27 7.94 8.38
C ILE A 258 -4.67 7.91 7.74
N GLU A 259 -4.76 8.22 6.45
CA GLU A 259 -6.02 8.14 5.69
C GLU A 259 -6.61 6.72 5.72
N LYS A 260 -5.76 5.69 5.56
CA LYS A 260 -6.19 4.29 5.61
C LYS A 260 -6.67 3.83 6.98
N ILE A 261 -6.03 4.33 8.06
CA ILE A 261 -6.48 4.05 9.43
C ILE A 261 -7.86 4.67 9.66
N ASN A 262 -8.02 5.95 9.31
CA ASN A 262 -9.27 6.68 9.50
C ASN A 262 -10.43 6.11 8.68
N SER A 263 -10.15 5.55 7.50
CA SER A 263 -11.15 4.90 6.64
C SER A 263 -11.42 3.43 6.99
N GLY A 264 -10.78 2.88 8.02
CA GLY A 264 -10.97 1.47 8.40
C GLY A 264 -10.50 0.49 7.33
N SER A 265 -9.41 0.82 6.63
CA SER A 265 -8.91 0.04 5.50
C SER A 265 -8.59 -1.41 5.87
N SER A 266 -8.95 -2.33 4.97
CA SER A 266 -8.60 -3.75 5.04
C SER A 266 -7.08 -4.03 4.98
N ARG A 267 -6.25 -3.00 4.75
CA ARG A 267 -4.78 -3.09 4.69
C ARG A 267 -4.09 -3.09 6.07
N LEU A 268 -4.84 -2.80 7.14
CA LEU A 268 -4.30 -2.92 8.49
C LEU A 268 -3.85 -4.38 8.73
N TYR A 269 -2.64 -4.57 9.27
CA TYR A 269 -2.10 -5.89 9.58
C TYR A 269 -2.03 -6.86 8.37
N GLU A 270 -1.88 -6.34 7.15
CA GLU A 270 -1.87 -7.17 5.93
C GLU A 270 -0.60 -8.03 5.77
N ARG A 271 0.53 -7.66 6.39
CA ARG A 271 1.82 -8.37 6.23
C ARG A 271 2.03 -9.41 7.32
N ASN A 272 2.24 -10.65 6.91
CA ASN A 272 2.47 -11.79 7.79
C ASN A 272 3.96 -12.11 7.90
N LEU A 273 4.34 -12.81 8.98
CA LEU A 273 5.73 -13.25 9.20
C LEU A 273 6.31 -14.13 8.06
N ILE A 274 5.47 -14.77 7.25
CA ILE A 274 5.89 -15.66 6.15
C ILE A 274 6.05 -14.88 4.83
N ASP A 275 5.51 -13.66 4.75
CA ASP A 275 5.59 -12.85 3.55
C ASP A 275 7.02 -12.30 3.36
N ASP A 276 7.47 -12.19 2.10
CA ASP A 276 8.81 -11.70 1.78
C ASP A 276 9.02 -10.23 2.19
N ASP A 277 7.94 -9.45 2.27
CA ASP A 277 7.94 -8.03 2.66
C ASP A 277 7.66 -7.79 4.16
N PHE A 278 7.70 -8.87 4.95
CA PHE A 278 7.67 -8.76 6.41
C PHE A 278 8.85 -7.91 6.90
N LEU A 279 8.57 -6.93 7.77
CA LEU A 279 9.55 -5.95 8.26
C LEU A 279 10.24 -5.11 7.18
N GLU A 280 9.64 -5.01 5.99
CA GLU A 280 10.08 -4.04 5.00
C GLU A 280 9.66 -2.62 5.40
N VAL A 281 10.64 -1.74 5.57
CA VAL A 281 10.46 -0.36 6.02
C VAL A 281 10.88 0.63 4.95
N LEU A 282 10.02 1.60 4.65
CA LEU A 282 10.29 2.65 3.67
C LEU A 282 11.24 3.70 4.26
N MET A 283 12.42 3.81 3.65
CA MET A 283 13.45 4.78 4.03
C MET A 283 13.30 6.11 3.32
N GLY A 284 12.90 6.09 2.06
CA GLY A 284 12.66 7.29 1.27
C GLY A 284 12.26 6.97 -0.15
N PHE A 285 12.41 7.94 -1.04
CA PHE A 285 12.13 7.80 -2.45
C PHE A 285 13.31 8.30 -3.26
N TYR A 286 13.52 7.71 -4.43
CA TYR A 286 14.54 8.15 -5.38
C TYR A 286 14.02 8.09 -6.82
N ASP A 287 14.64 8.88 -7.69
CA ASP A 287 14.34 8.84 -9.13
C ASP A 287 15.31 7.87 -9.81
N GLY A 288 14.76 6.95 -10.59
CA GLY A 288 15.53 5.82 -11.11
C GLY A 288 15.07 5.35 -12.48
N LYS A 289 15.55 4.16 -12.86
CA LYS A 289 15.14 3.50 -14.09
C LYS A 289 13.79 2.81 -13.87
N SER A 290 12.89 2.97 -14.83
CA SER A 290 11.63 2.21 -14.87
C SER A 290 11.92 0.71 -15.00
N ALA A 291 11.10 -0.11 -14.35
CA ALA A 291 11.09 -1.56 -14.51
C ALA A 291 10.71 -1.99 -15.94
N LEU A 292 10.04 -1.12 -16.71
CA LEU A 292 9.64 -1.36 -18.08
C LEU A 292 10.85 -1.45 -19.02
N ARG A 293 10.97 -2.58 -19.72
CA ARG A 293 12.08 -2.81 -20.65
C ARG A 293 11.69 -2.35 -22.05
N ILE A 294 12.09 -1.12 -22.40
CA ILE A 294 11.83 -0.57 -23.74
C ILE A 294 12.98 -0.91 -24.68
N LYS A 295 12.70 -1.73 -25.70
CA LYS A 295 13.65 -2.02 -26.78
C LYS A 295 13.32 -1.20 -28.02
N TYR A 296 14.34 -0.59 -28.61
CA TYR A 296 14.20 0.07 -29.91
C TYR A 296 14.67 -0.90 -31.00
N GLY A 297 13.87 -1.05 -32.06
CA GLY A 297 14.20 -1.93 -33.17
C GLY A 297 15.45 -1.41 -33.91
N LYS A 298 16.51 -2.23 -33.90
CA LYS A 298 17.79 -2.10 -34.63
C LYS A 298 18.65 -0.85 -34.35
N ASP A 299 19.85 -1.09 -33.82
CA ASP A 299 21.02 -0.22 -33.82
C ASP A 299 21.67 -0.08 -35.21
N GLU A 300 20.85 0.06 -36.26
CA GLU A 300 21.41 0.55 -37.52
C GLU A 300 21.61 2.05 -37.34
N ILE A 301 22.88 2.46 -37.19
CA ILE A 301 23.32 3.85 -37.24
C ILE A 301 22.88 4.41 -38.59
N ALA A 302 21.63 4.85 -38.68
CA ALA A 302 21.10 5.47 -39.88
C ALA A 302 21.80 6.83 -39.99
N LEU A 303 22.69 6.96 -40.99
CA LEU A 303 23.34 8.22 -41.33
C LEU A 303 22.32 9.33 -41.66
N GLU A 304 21.08 8.98 -41.99
CA GLU A 304 20.00 9.93 -42.25
C GLU A 304 19.21 10.27 -40.98
N LYS A 305 19.27 11.55 -40.58
CA LYS A 305 18.46 12.12 -39.48
C LYS A 305 16.99 12.21 -39.90
N ASP A 306 16.23 11.12 -39.79
CA ASP A 306 14.77 11.19 -39.93
C ASP A 306 14.13 11.73 -38.64
N ASP A 307 13.19 12.66 -38.80
CA ASP A 307 12.49 13.27 -37.67
C ASP A 307 11.54 12.29 -36.97
N LEU A 308 11.04 11.28 -37.69
CA LEU A 308 10.24 10.20 -37.10
C LEU A 308 11.06 9.32 -36.17
N GLU A 309 12.32 9.06 -36.52
CA GLU A 309 13.24 8.29 -35.70
C GLU A 309 13.57 9.04 -34.41
N LYS A 310 13.87 10.34 -34.51
CA LYS A 310 14.07 11.21 -33.33
C LYS A 310 12.87 11.18 -32.40
N LYS A 311 11.65 11.30 -32.94
CA LYS A 311 10.41 11.23 -32.13
C LYS A 311 10.24 9.89 -31.44
N ALA A 312 10.54 8.78 -32.12
CA ALA A 312 10.44 7.45 -31.56
C ALA A 312 11.49 7.20 -30.46
N ARG A 313 12.74 7.67 -30.66
CA ARG A 313 13.80 7.63 -29.64
C ARG A 313 13.45 8.49 -28.43
N ALA A 314 13.00 9.74 -28.64
CA ALA A 314 12.59 10.63 -27.56
C ALA A 314 11.45 10.03 -26.72
N ALA A 315 10.44 9.44 -27.38
CA ALA A 315 9.38 8.73 -26.68
C ALA A 315 9.90 7.55 -25.87
N SER A 316 10.91 6.81 -26.35
CA SER A 316 11.53 5.74 -25.56
C SER A 316 12.26 6.27 -24.33
N GLU A 317 13.05 7.33 -24.47
CA GLU A 317 13.86 7.88 -23.37
C GLU A 317 12.99 8.48 -22.26
N GLU A 318 11.85 9.07 -22.62
CA GLU A 318 10.88 9.66 -21.68
C GLU A 318 10.40 8.64 -20.63
N PHE A 319 10.08 7.41 -21.06
CA PHE A 319 9.54 6.36 -20.16
C PHE A 319 10.60 5.43 -19.57
N LYS A 320 11.90 5.68 -19.82
CA LYS A 320 12.99 4.92 -19.19
C LYS A 320 13.23 5.34 -17.75
N LYS A 321 12.79 6.52 -17.35
CA LYS A 321 12.92 7.04 -15.99
C LYS A 321 11.56 7.08 -15.32
N ILE A 322 11.55 6.76 -14.04
CA ILE A 322 10.37 6.93 -13.19
C ILE A 322 10.82 7.62 -11.91
N ASN A 323 9.95 8.49 -11.42
CA ASN A 323 10.20 9.27 -10.21
C ASN A 323 9.52 8.60 -9.02
N ASN A 324 10.02 8.90 -7.82
CA ASN A 324 9.48 8.41 -6.56
C ASN A 324 9.46 6.87 -6.43
N ILE A 325 10.53 6.19 -6.82
CA ILE A 325 10.70 4.76 -6.52
C ILE A 325 10.95 4.61 -5.01
N PRO A 326 10.19 3.77 -4.30
CA PRO A 326 10.41 3.54 -2.88
C PRO A 326 11.75 2.86 -2.64
N LEU A 327 12.54 3.42 -1.72
CA LEU A 327 13.73 2.80 -1.18
C LEU A 327 13.35 2.17 0.16
N SER A 328 13.27 0.85 0.18
CA SER A 328 12.90 0.09 1.37
C SER A 328 14.06 -0.79 1.85
N ILE A 329 14.10 -1.03 3.16
CA ILE A 329 15.05 -1.95 3.81
C ILE A 329 14.25 -3.03 4.50
N ASN A 330 14.66 -4.29 4.35
CA ASN A 330 14.02 -5.41 5.02
C ASN A 330 14.77 -5.76 6.32
N LEU A 331 14.18 -5.39 7.46
CA LEU A 331 14.83 -5.62 8.77
C LEU A 331 14.87 -7.08 9.19
N ARG A 332 14.14 -7.99 8.50
CA ARG A 332 14.17 -9.42 8.80
C ARG A 332 15.54 -10.05 8.57
N HIS A 333 16.30 -9.51 7.60
CA HIS A 333 17.57 -10.07 7.14
C HIS A 333 18.77 -9.14 7.43
N SER A 334 18.52 -7.97 8.01
CA SER A 334 19.56 -6.98 8.28
C SER A 334 19.23 -6.13 9.51
N ASN A 335 20.24 -5.82 10.31
CA ASN A 335 20.16 -4.77 11.32
C ASN A 335 20.34 -3.40 10.66
N LEU A 336 19.66 -2.38 11.18
CA LEU A 336 19.67 -1.01 10.64
C LEU A 336 20.32 -0.03 11.62
N GLY A 337 21.31 0.73 11.14
CA GLY A 337 21.92 1.86 11.83
C GLY A 337 21.33 3.19 11.35
N LEU A 338 20.83 4.01 12.28
CA LEU A 338 20.40 5.39 11.99
C LEU A 338 21.39 6.37 12.60
N VAL A 339 22.13 7.06 11.73
CA VAL A 339 23.14 8.05 12.13
C VAL A 339 22.62 9.46 11.86
N GLY A 340 22.66 10.33 12.87
CA GLY A 340 22.36 11.75 12.68
C GLY A 340 21.97 12.48 13.96
N SER A 341 21.48 13.72 13.81
CA SER A 341 20.96 14.48 14.95
C SER A 341 19.74 13.77 15.56
N ARG A 342 19.64 13.81 16.90
CA ARG A 342 18.55 13.15 17.64
C ARG A 342 17.16 13.53 17.12
N GLU A 343 16.93 14.80 16.80
CA GLU A 343 15.65 15.26 16.26
C GLU A 343 15.27 14.56 14.94
N ASN A 344 16.22 14.49 13.99
CA ASN A 344 15.98 13.86 12.69
C ASN A 344 15.78 12.35 12.82
N VAL A 345 16.61 11.70 13.64
CA VAL A 345 16.52 10.27 13.94
C VAL A 345 15.17 9.95 14.58
N HIS A 346 14.75 10.70 15.59
CA HIS A 346 13.47 10.48 16.28
C HIS A 346 12.29 10.71 15.35
N ASN A 347 12.33 11.73 14.50
CA ASN A 347 11.32 11.94 13.46
C ASN A 347 11.26 10.75 12.48
N LYS A 348 12.41 10.17 12.14
CA LYS A 348 12.46 8.96 11.31
C LYS A 348 11.89 7.74 12.05
N LEU A 349 12.26 7.52 13.31
CA LEU A 349 11.73 6.44 14.15
C LEU A 349 10.21 6.52 14.27
N LYS A 350 9.62 7.70 14.48
CA LYS A 350 8.16 7.90 14.51
C LYS A 350 7.50 7.40 13.22
N ARG A 351 8.09 7.67 12.05
CA ARG A 351 7.59 7.18 10.75
C ARG A 351 7.74 5.67 10.61
N ILE A 352 8.88 5.11 11.04
CA ILE A 352 9.13 3.67 11.04
C ILE A 352 8.11 2.94 11.92
N LEU A 353 7.89 3.42 13.14
CA LEU A 353 6.89 2.88 14.08
C LEU A 353 5.49 2.92 13.48
N ALA A 354 5.09 4.04 12.86
CA ALA A 354 3.78 4.16 12.22
C ALA A 354 3.60 3.15 11.07
N GLN A 355 4.63 2.95 10.23
CA GLN A 355 4.59 1.97 9.14
C GLN A 355 4.51 0.54 9.68
N LEU A 356 5.41 0.18 10.60
CA LEU A 356 5.49 -1.17 11.14
C LEU A 356 4.22 -1.57 11.87
N THR A 357 3.71 -0.70 12.73
CA THR A 357 2.49 -0.96 13.52
C THR A 357 1.23 -0.94 12.67
N PHE A 358 1.23 -0.29 11.50
CA PHE A 358 0.12 -0.37 10.54
C PHE A 358 0.12 -1.69 9.78
N PHE A 359 1.27 -2.12 9.26
CA PHE A 359 1.35 -3.30 8.39
C PHE A 359 1.38 -4.64 9.11
N HIS A 360 1.88 -4.68 10.35
CA HIS A 360 2.07 -5.92 11.10
C HIS A 360 1.16 -5.94 12.31
N SER A 361 0.59 -7.10 12.61
CA SER A 361 -0.17 -7.29 13.84
C SER A 361 0.76 -7.44 15.04
N TYR A 362 0.30 -7.01 16.22
CA TYR A 362 0.98 -7.21 17.50
C TYR A 362 1.18 -8.69 17.87
N HIS A 363 0.47 -9.62 17.21
CA HIS A 363 0.72 -11.07 17.35
C HIS A 363 1.91 -11.58 16.52
N ASP A 364 2.29 -10.86 15.47
CA ASP A 364 3.41 -11.23 14.61
C ASP A 364 4.66 -10.38 14.89
N LEU A 365 4.50 -9.14 15.38
CA LEU A 365 5.58 -8.21 15.69
C LEU A 365 5.38 -7.57 17.08
N GLU A 366 6.39 -7.73 17.93
CA GLU A 366 6.52 -6.99 19.18
C GLU A 366 7.76 -6.07 19.13
N ILE A 367 7.65 -4.88 19.70
CA ILE A 367 8.68 -3.84 19.62
C ILE A 367 9.19 -3.53 21.03
N VAL A 368 10.49 -3.70 21.22
CA VAL A 368 11.23 -3.28 22.41
C VAL A 368 11.88 -1.95 22.08
N PHE A 369 11.42 -0.86 22.70
CA PHE A 369 11.92 0.48 22.43
C PHE A 369 12.69 1.03 23.64
N ILE A 370 13.99 1.23 23.45
CA ILE A 370 14.94 1.65 24.47
C ILE A 370 15.39 3.08 24.16
N HIS A 371 15.01 4.05 24.98
CA HIS A 371 15.32 5.46 24.74
C HIS A 371 15.58 6.21 26.06
N ASP A 372 16.23 7.37 26.00
CA ASP A 372 16.44 8.20 27.20
C ASP A 372 15.10 8.76 27.72
N TYR A 373 14.92 8.78 29.04
CA TYR A 373 13.78 9.40 29.74
C TYR A 373 13.51 10.83 29.28
N LYS A 374 14.54 11.58 28.90
CA LYS A 374 14.41 12.95 28.36
C LYS A 374 13.42 13.05 27.19
N TYR A 375 13.32 11.99 26.38
CA TYR A 375 12.46 11.95 25.19
C TYR A 375 11.13 11.21 25.42
N GLU A 376 10.85 10.78 26.64
CA GLU A 376 9.62 10.05 26.98
C GLU A 376 8.36 10.83 26.57
N LYS A 377 8.36 12.15 26.75
CA LYS A 377 7.24 13.00 26.32
C LYS A 377 6.98 12.94 24.81
N ASP A 378 8.04 12.82 24.01
CA ASP A 378 7.92 12.76 22.55
C ASP A 378 7.41 11.40 22.05
N PHE A 379 7.56 10.36 22.87
CA PHE A 379 7.18 8.99 22.57
C PHE A 379 6.05 8.45 23.45
N GLU A 380 5.44 9.29 24.29
CA GLU A 380 4.38 8.88 25.23
C GLU A 380 3.22 8.18 24.52
N TYR A 381 2.89 8.62 23.31
CA TYR A 381 1.82 8.05 22.48
C TYR A 381 2.02 6.55 22.20
N THR A 382 3.26 6.04 22.23
CA THR A 382 3.57 4.63 22.00
C THR A 382 3.01 3.70 23.08
N LYS A 383 2.58 4.23 24.24
CA LYS A 383 1.84 3.49 25.27
C LYS A 383 0.54 2.87 24.76
N TRP A 384 -0.04 3.45 23.71
CA TRP A 384 -1.28 2.98 23.12
C TRP A 384 -1.07 1.90 22.05
N TYR A 385 0.18 1.65 21.64
CA TYR A 385 0.46 0.60 20.67
C TYR A 385 0.55 -0.76 21.37
N PRO A 386 -0.32 -1.73 21.00
CA PRO A 386 -0.23 -3.08 21.55
C PRO A 386 1.12 -3.74 21.20
N HIS A 387 1.77 -3.32 20.11
CA HIS A 387 3.09 -3.79 19.71
C HIS A 387 4.19 -3.52 20.73
N LEU A 388 4.06 -2.49 21.58
CA LEU A 388 5.06 -2.17 22.62
C LEU A 388 4.74 -2.86 23.95
N LYS A 389 4.00 -3.97 23.90
CA LYS A 389 3.76 -4.87 25.02
C LYS A 389 4.27 -6.24 24.66
N ILE A 390 5.04 -6.85 25.56
CA ILE A 390 5.52 -8.23 25.41
C ILE A 390 4.46 -9.14 26.02
N HIS A 391 3.63 -9.75 25.18
CA HIS A 391 2.41 -10.41 25.61
C HIS A 391 2.66 -11.71 26.38
N SER A 392 3.76 -12.42 26.07
CA SER A 392 4.12 -13.69 26.72
C SER A 392 4.33 -13.55 28.23
N ILE A 393 4.85 -12.41 28.66
CA ILE A 393 5.21 -12.11 30.06
C ILE A 393 4.48 -10.87 30.61
N ASN A 394 3.57 -10.29 29.83
CA ASN A 394 2.72 -9.15 30.19
C ASN A 394 3.50 -7.91 30.70
N ILE A 395 4.65 -7.62 30.10
CA ILE A 395 5.46 -6.44 30.45
C ILE A 395 5.49 -5.40 29.32
N SER A 396 5.82 -4.16 29.68
CA SER A 396 6.03 -3.08 28.70
C SER A 396 7.35 -3.31 27.94
N GLY A 397 7.30 -3.23 26.61
CA GLY A 397 8.47 -3.18 25.74
C GLY A 397 9.16 -1.81 25.72
N ARG A 398 8.60 -0.79 26.37
CA ARG A 398 9.19 0.55 26.51
C ARG A 398 10.15 0.58 27.69
N ILE A 399 11.40 0.95 27.43
CA ILE A 399 12.51 0.93 28.40
C ILE A 399 13.17 2.30 28.36
N PHE A 400 12.91 3.13 29.37
CA PHE A 400 13.42 4.50 29.42
C PHE A 400 13.97 4.92 30.79
N SER A 401 13.94 4.01 31.75
CA SER A 401 14.42 4.20 33.12
C SER A 401 15.23 2.99 33.56
N GLU A 402 15.97 3.12 34.66
CA GLU A 402 16.75 2.01 35.22
C GLU A 402 15.88 0.81 35.66
N SER A 403 14.60 1.04 35.97
CA SER A 403 13.64 -0.04 36.26
C SER A 403 13.40 -0.98 35.06
N GLY A 404 13.76 -0.55 33.85
CA GLY A 404 13.68 -1.40 32.66
C GLY A 404 14.73 -2.52 32.58
N LYS A 405 15.69 -2.58 33.52
CA LYS A 405 16.66 -3.68 33.60
C LYS A 405 15.98 -5.05 33.80
N GLU A 406 14.89 -5.10 34.57
CA GLU A 406 14.11 -6.34 34.77
C GLU A 406 13.44 -6.81 33.46
N THR A 407 12.93 -5.86 32.66
CA THR A 407 12.41 -6.13 31.32
C THR A 407 13.48 -6.73 30.42
N LEU A 408 14.69 -6.14 30.40
CA LEU A 408 15.81 -6.66 29.61
C LEU A 408 16.23 -8.07 30.04
N SER A 409 16.21 -8.36 31.35
CA SER A 409 16.52 -9.70 31.87
C SER A 409 15.47 -10.73 31.44
N SER A 410 14.19 -10.34 31.43
CA SER A 410 13.11 -11.21 30.95
C SER A 410 13.21 -11.46 29.43
N LEU A 411 13.57 -10.42 28.65
CA LEU A 411 13.81 -10.54 27.22
C LEU A 411 15.02 -11.42 26.91
N GLN A 412 16.10 -11.29 27.68
CA GLN A 412 17.27 -12.16 27.57
C GLN A 412 16.88 -13.64 27.78
N GLN A 413 16.03 -13.93 28.76
CA GLN A 413 15.56 -15.30 29.00
C GLN A 413 14.80 -15.85 27.79
N ILE A 414 13.93 -15.05 27.16
CA ILE A 414 13.24 -15.44 25.92
C ILE A 414 14.24 -15.75 24.81
N LEU A 415 15.23 -14.88 24.57
CA LEU A 415 16.25 -15.10 23.54
C LEU A 415 17.08 -16.37 23.80
N LYS A 416 17.44 -16.61 25.06
CA LYS A 416 18.15 -17.82 25.48
C LYS A 416 17.34 -19.09 25.20
N GLU A 417 16.04 -19.09 25.52
CA GLU A 417 15.15 -20.21 25.22
C GLU A 417 15.03 -20.47 23.72
N ARG A 418 14.93 -19.41 22.91
CA ARG A 418 14.92 -19.55 21.45
C ARG A 418 16.22 -20.15 20.91
N LYS A 419 17.36 -19.71 21.43
CA LYS A 419 18.68 -20.25 21.05
C LYS A 419 18.77 -21.74 21.35
N GLN A 420 18.35 -22.15 22.54
CA GLN A 420 18.32 -23.57 22.91
C GLN A 420 17.45 -24.40 21.97
N VAL A 421 16.27 -23.89 21.56
CA VAL A 421 15.39 -24.58 20.60
C VAL A 421 16.05 -24.77 19.23
N ILE A 422 16.80 -23.76 18.74
CA ILE A 422 17.54 -23.86 17.47
C ILE A 422 18.62 -24.95 17.58
N GLU A 423 19.41 -24.93 18.66
CA GLU A 423 20.48 -25.90 18.91
C GLU A 423 19.96 -27.34 19.02
N GLU A 424 18.81 -27.54 19.66
CA GLU A 424 18.17 -28.85 19.83
C GLU A 424 17.60 -29.41 18.52
N LYS A 425 16.86 -28.59 17.76
CA LYS A 425 16.12 -29.04 16.58
C LYS A 425 16.96 -29.11 15.30
N LYS A 426 18.09 -28.39 15.24
CA LYS A 426 18.99 -28.30 14.07
C LYS A 426 18.26 -27.96 12.75
N GLN A 427 17.17 -27.23 12.82
CA GLN A 427 16.37 -26.77 11.68
C GLN A 427 16.04 -25.29 11.86
N GLU A 428 15.83 -24.59 10.75
CA GLU A 428 15.38 -23.20 10.77
C GLU A 428 13.98 -23.10 11.41
N GLN A 429 13.89 -22.36 12.51
CA GLN A 429 12.67 -22.18 13.28
C GLN A 429 12.22 -20.73 13.16
N ILE A 430 10.98 -20.52 12.74
CA ILE A 430 10.37 -19.20 12.72
C ILE A 430 9.73 -18.94 14.09
N PHE A 431 10.26 -17.97 14.83
CA PHE A 431 9.71 -17.59 16.14
C PHE A 431 8.66 -16.49 16.00
N LYS A 432 7.55 -16.66 16.74
CA LYS A 432 6.45 -15.69 16.84
C LYS A 432 6.19 -15.32 18.30
N PRO A 433 5.94 -14.04 18.60
CA PRO A 433 6.11 -12.86 17.74
C PRO A 433 7.60 -12.61 17.40
N HIS A 434 7.87 -11.99 16.25
CA HIS A 434 9.21 -11.46 15.94
C HIS A 434 9.45 -10.21 16.79
N MET A 435 10.65 -10.10 17.38
CA MET A 435 10.99 -8.98 18.28
C MET A 435 11.83 -7.93 17.55
N LEU A 436 11.39 -6.68 17.49
CA LEU A 436 12.19 -5.57 16.99
C LEU A 436 12.76 -4.77 18.15
N PHE A 437 14.08 -4.77 18.31
CA PHE A 437 14.78 -3.93 19.26
C PHE A 437 15.11 -2.59 18.61
N ILE A 438 14.56 -1.51 19.14
CA ILE A 438 14.93 -0.14 18.77
C ILE A 438 15.78 0.42 19.91
N ILE A 439 17.08 0.54 19.68
CA ILE A 439 18.07 0.98 20.66
C ILE A 439 18.46 2.42 20.33
N ASP A 440 17.77 3.38 20.96
CA ASP A 440 18.07 4.81 20.81
C ASP A 440 19.07 5.31 21.86
N GLU A 441 19.05 4.74 23.07
CA GLU A 441 20.05 5.02 24.11
C GLU A 441 20.89 3.79 24.43
N PRO A 442 22.01 3.57 23.72
CA PRO A 442 22.83 2.38 23.87
C PRO A 442 23.38 2.16 25.28
N LYS A 443 23.66 3.24 26.02
CA LYS A 443 24.20 3.18 27.38
C LYS A 443 23.33 2.36 28.34
N MET A 444 22.02 2.28 28.07
CA MET A 444 21.09 1.50 28.88
C MET A 444 21.22 -0.02 28.66
N VAL A 445 21.77 -0.44 27.52
CA VAL A 445 21.85 -1.85 27.12
C VAL A 445 23.29 -2.36 27.14
N LEU A 446 24.29 -1.52 26.87
CA LEU A 446 25.70 -1.90 26.71
C LEU A 446 26.26 -2.80 27.83
N ASN A 447 25.87 -2.59 29.09
CA ASN A 447 26.34 -3.38 30.24
C ASN A 447 25.40 -4.52 30.63
N HIS A 448 24.31 -4.73 29.90
CA HIS A 448 23.33 -5.76 30.18
C HIS A 448 23.67 -7.06 29.40
N PRO A 449 23.55 -8.25 30.01
CA PRO A 449 23.91 -9.51 29.34
C PRO A 449 23.11 -9.82 28.06
N VAL A 450 21.96 -9.16 27.88
CA VAL A 450 21.18 -9.23 26.62
C VAL A 450 22.00 -8.83 25.39
N MET A 451 23.03 -7.97 25.55
CA MET A 451 23.87 -7.54 24.44
C MET A 451 24.67 -8.67 23.80
N GLU A 452 24.97 -9.73 24.55
CA GLU A 452 25.62 -10.93 24.00
C GLU A 452 24.80 -11.49 22.83
N TYR A 453 23.48 -11.64 23.04
CA TYR A 453 22.56 -12.10 22.00
C TYR A 453 22.35 -11.06 20.90
N LEU A 454 22.33 -9.77 21.24
CA LEU A 454 22.08 -8.70 20.27
C LEU A 454 23.29 -8.40 19.38
N GLN A 455 24.50 -8.85 19.75
CA GLN A 455 25.73 -8.72 18.95
C GLN A 455 25.98 -9.94 18.06
N GLU A 456 25.39 -11.09 18.37
CA GLU A 456 25.47 -12.27 17.53
C GLU A 456 24.77 -12.04 16.19
N ASP A 457 25.42 -12.44 15.09
CA ASP A 457 24.84 -12.40 13.73
C ASP A 457 23.79 -13.50 13.49
N GLU A 458 23.22 -14.09 14.55
CA GLU A 458 22.25 -15.17 14.45
C GLU A 458 20.87 -14.63 14.03
N GLN A 459 20.68 -14.46 12.72
CA GLN A 459 19.43 -13.99 12.10
C GLN A 459 18.18 -14.86 12.40
N ASN A 460 18.37 -16.03 13.01
CA ASN A 460 17.32 -17.02 13.23
C ASN A 460 16.67 -16.98 14.61
N LEU A 461 17.11 -16.11 15.53
CA LEU A 461 16.50 -15.95 16.86
C LEU A 461 15.15 -15.20 16.84
N GLY A 462 14.70 -14.78 15.65
CA GLY A 462 13.43 -14.07 15.45
C GLY A 462 13.44 -12.69 16.11
N PHE A 463 14.58 -11.99 16.01
CA PHE A 463 14.68 -10.58 16.36
C PHE A 463 15.40 -9.79 15.26
N SER A 464 15.19 -8.48 15.25
CA SER A 464 15.89 -7.51 14.40
C SER A 464 16.26 -6.29 15.22
N ILE A 465 17.28 -5.55 14.81
CA ILE A 465 17.75 -4.35 15.52
C ILE A 465 17.66 -3.12 14.64
N ILE A 466 17.12 -2.03 15.21
CA ILE A 466 17.37 -0.66 14.77
C ILE A 466 18.19 0.01 15.86
N TYR A 467 19.40 0.44 15.52
CA TYR A 467 20.28 1.13 16.44
C TYR A 467 20.44 2.57 15.99
N THR A 468 20.44 3.52 16.93
CA THR A 468 20.63 4.92 16.59
C THR A 468 21.85 5.52 17.28
N THR A 469 22.50 6.43 16.58
CA THR A 469 23.70 7.11 17.08
C THR A 469 23.87 8.47 16.41
N ASP A 470 24.69 9.32 17.01
CA ASP A 470 25.09 10.62 16.46
C ASP A 470 26.22 10.50 15.44
N ASN A 471 27.05 9.46 15.56
CA ASN A 471 28.23 9.23 14.72
C ASN A 471 28.33 7.76 14.28
N GLU A 472 28.67 7.54 13.02
CA GLU A 472 28.84 6.22 12.40
C GLU A 472 29.88 5.36 13.13
N ALA A 473 30.95 5.98 13.66
CA ALA A 473 32.00 5.28 14.41
C ALA A 473 31.50 4.61 15.72
N ASN A 474 30.31 4.97 16.19
CA ASN A 474 29.69 4.42 17.40
C ASN A 474 28.72 3.26 17.09
N LEU A 475 28.58 2.87 15.82
CA LEU A 475 27.75 1.72 15.43
C LEU A 475 28.44 0.39 15.84
N PRO A 476 27.69 -0.56 16.42
CA PRO A 476 28.15 -1.93 16.61
C PRO A 476 28.55 -2.60 15.29
N GLU A 477 29.50 -3.54 15.36
CA GLU A 477 30.05 -4.23 14.17
C GLU A 477 29.01 -5.05 13.39
N ASN A 478 27.97 -5.56 14.06
CA ASN A 478 26.90 -6.36 13.48
C ASN A 478 25.82 -5.53 12.75
N ILE A 479 26.05 -4.23 12.58
CA ILE A 479 25.18 -3.32 11.83
C ILE A 479 25.89 -2.96 10.53
N HIS A 480 25.41 -3.54 9.44
CA HIS A 480 26.02 -3.39 8.12
C HIS A 480 25.22 -2.47 7.17
N THR A 481 24.03 -2.03 7.58
CA THR A 481 23.09 -1.22 6.79
C THR A 481 22.71 0.01 7.60
#